data_AF-A0A969FQH4-F1
#
_entry.id   AF-A0A969FQH4-F1
#
_cell.length_a   1.000
_cell.length_b   1.000
_cell.length_c   1.000
_cell.angle_alpha   90.00
_cell.angle_beta   90.00
_cell.angle_gamma   90.00
#
_symmetry.space_group_name_H-M   'P 1'
#
loop_
_entity.id
_entity.type
_entity.pdbx_description
1 polymer ?
#
loop_
_entity_poly.entity_id
_entity_poly.type
_entity_poly.pdbx_seq_one_letter_code
_entity_poly.pdbx_strand_id
1 'polypeptide(L)'
;MTSFRGKRVLLTGDSHMEWSPFGRALEAKLRDLGAAVTNISVGGSSARSWASGRACRPGTSTCRTLAELAAARPDIAIISLGTNDAANADAEG
;
A
#
# COMPACT_ATOMS: atom_id res chain seq x y z
N MET A 1 23.96 9.96 -4.24
CA MET A 1 22.51 9.67 -4.30
C MET A 1 22.34 8.17 -4.26
N THR A 2 21.53 7.66 -3.34
CA THR A 2 21.20 6.23 -3.26
C THR A 2 20.35 5.85 -4.47
N SER A 3 20.87 4.96 -5.33
CA SER A 3 20.17 4.48 -6.52
C SER A 3 19.18 3.38 -6.14
N PHE A 4 17.98 3.41 -6.69
CA PHE A 4 17.01 2.31 -6.58
C PHE A 4 17.02 1.40 -7.82
N ARG A 5 17.99 1.59 -8.73
CA ARG A 5 18.10 0.80 -9.96
C ARG A 5 18.12 -0.70 -9.65
N GLY A 6 17.16 -1.41 -10.23
CA GLY A 6 17.03 -2.86 -10.09
C GLY A 6 16.41 -3.32 -8.76
N LYS A 7 15.98 -2.40 -7.89
CA LYS A 7 15.22 -2.73 -6.68
C LYS A 7 13.74 -2.89 -6.99
N ARG A 8 13.13 -3.91 -6.42
CA ARG A 8 11.68 -4.13 -6.41
C ARG A 8 11.10 -3.48 -5.17
N VAL A 9 10.30 -2.44 -5.36
CA VAL A 9 9.64 -1.72 -4.27
C VAL A 9 8.16 -2.04 -4.30
N LEU A 10 7.64 -2.47 -3.17
CA LEU A 10 6.22 -2.74 -2.98
C LEU A 10 5.61 -1.64 -2.13
N LEU A 11 4.57 -1.00 -2.66
CA LEU A 11 3.76 -0.02 -1.96
C LEU A 11 2.47 -0.71 -1.50
N THR A 12 2.16 -0.57 -0.22
CA THR A 12 0.87 -0.97 0.34
C THR A 12 0.37 0.09 1.31
N GLY A 13 -0.94 0.23 1.37
CA GLY A 13 -1.58 1.29 2.14
C GLY A 13 -3.06 1.42 1.82
N ASP A 14 -3.60 2.56 2.22
CA ASP A 14 -5.00 2.91 2.04
C ASP A 14 -5.22 3.83 0.82
N SER A 15 -6.27 4.66 0.87
CA SER A 15 -6.64 5.63 -0.17
C SER A 15 -5.52 6.65 -0.42
N HIS A 16 -4.70 6.98 0.58
CA HIS A 16 -3.59 7.91 0.43
C HIS A 16 -2.48 7.33 -0.43
N MET A 17 -2.25 6.02 -0.36
CA MET A 17 -1.26 5.34 -1.18
C MET A 17 -1.82 4.90 -2.55
N GLU A 18 -3.13 4.61 -2.64
CA GLU A 18 -3.74 4.12 -3.88
C GLU A 18 -4.01 5.23 -4.91
N TRP A 19 -4.69 6.32 -4.52
CA TRP A 19 -5.17 7.31 -5.50
C TRP A 19 -4.81 8.76 -5.21
N SER A 20 -4.26 9.06 -4.03
CA SER A 20 -3.95 10.44 -3.68
C SER A 20 -2.70 10.95 -4.43
N PRO A 21 -2.49 12.28 -4.51
CA PRO A 21 -1.27 12.84 -5.07
C PRO A 21 0.01 12.33 -4.40
N PHE A 22 -0.04 12.01 -3.10
CA PHE A 22 1.10 11.48 -2.38
C PHE A 22 1.56 10.12 -2.92
N GLY A 23 0.66 9.13 -2.98
CA GLY A 23 0.99 7.79 -3.48
C GLY A 23 1.50 7.83 -4.92
N ARG A 24 0.85 8.61 -5.79
CA ARG A 24 1.26 8.80 -7.18
C ARG A 24 2.64 9.45 -7.31
N ALA A 25 2.92 10.49 -6.51
CA ALA A 25 4.21 11.18 -6.53
C ALA A 25 5.34 10.29 -5.99
N LEU A 26 5.07 9.52 -4.93
CA LEU A 26 6.03 8.56 -4.39
C LEU A 26 6.38 7.47 -5.42
N GLU A 27 5.36 6.88 -6.06
CA GLU A 27 5.56 5.87 -7.10
C GLU A 27 6.36 6.42 -8.29
N ALA A 28 6.01 7.61 -8.79
CA ALA A 28 6.76 8.27 -9.87
C ALA A 28 8.22 8.49 -9.47
N LYS A 29 8.48 9.05 -8.29
CA LYS A 29 9.83 9.32 -7.81
C LYS A 29 10.67 8.04 -7.66
N LEU A 30 10.09 6.95 -7.18
CA LEU A 30 10.77 5.66 -7.07
C LEU A 30 11.12 5.08 -8.44
N ARG A 31 10.21 5.18 -9.41
CA ARG A 31 10.44 4.76 -10.80
C ARG A 31 11.55 5.61 -11.45
N ASP A 32 11.55 6.92 -11.24
CA ASP A 32 12.59 7.84 -11.73
C ASP A 32 13.97 7.50 -11.15
N LEU A 33 14.01 6.98 -9.92
CA LEU A 33 15.24 6.46 -9.27
C LEU A 33 15.62 5.04 -9.74
N GLY A 34 14.88 4.46 -10.67
CA GLY A 34 15.15 3.17 -11.30
C GLY A 34 14.54 1.94 -10.62
N ALA A 35 13.61 2.13 -9.68
CA ALA A 35 12.90 1.02 -9.04
C ALA A 35 11.87 0.37 -9.98
N ALA A 36 11.69 -0.95 -9.85
CA ALA A 36 10.48 -1.62 -10.29
C ALA A 36 9.44 -1.51 -9.16
N VAL A 37 8.39 -0.70 -9.37
CA VAL A 37 7.39 -0.43 -8.33
C VAL A 37 6.13 -1.25 -8.56
N THR A 38 5.65 -1.91 -7.52
CA THR A 38 4.33 -2.57 -7.48
C THR A 38 3.50 -1.91 -6.39
N ASN A 39 2.34 -1.36 -6.74
CA ASN A 39 1.42 -0.76 -5.79
C ASN A 39 0.18 -1.66 -5.64
N ILE A 40 -0.03 -2.19 -4.44
CA ILE A 40 -1.19 -3.03 -4.12
C ILE A 40 -2.11 -2.38 -3.08
N SER A 41 -1.98 -1.07 -2.89
CA SER A 41 -2.76 -0.33 -1.90
C SER A 41 -4.26 -0.42 -2.21
N VAL A 42 -5.06 -0.42 -1.15
CA VAL A 42 -6.51 -0.58 -1.25
C VAL A 42 -7.19 0.53 -0.46
N GLY A 43 -7.91 1.41 -1.16
CA GLY A 43 -8.65 2.52 -0.58
C GLY A 43 -9.63 2.07 0.49
N GLY A 44 -9.61 2.75 1.63
CA GLY A 44 -10.46 2.42 2.78
C GLY A 44 -9.97 1.22 3.61
N SER A 45 -8.85 0.59 3.26
CA SER A 45 -8.26 -0.47 4.08
C SER A 45 -7.59 0.09 5.35
N SER A 46 -7.58 -0.72 6.41
CA SER A 46 -6.93 -0.46 7.69
C SER A 46 -5.79 -1.45 7.93
N ALA A 47 -4.90 -1.17 8.88
CA ALA A 47 -3.89 -2.13 9.33
C ALA A 47 -4.55 -3.44 9.81
N ARG A 48 -5.68 -3.35 10.51
CA ARG A 48 -6.47 -4.54 10.91
C ARG A 48 -6.91 -5.39 9.71
N SER A 49 -7.36 -4.77 8.62
CA SER A 49 -7.77 -5.50 7.42
C SER A 49 -6.58 -6.15 6.69
N TRP A 50 -5.42 -5.50 6.64
CA TRP A 50 -4.22 -6.12 6.09
C TRP A 50 -3.73 -7.27 6.98
N ALA A 51 -3.78 -7.11 8.31
CA ALA A 51 -3.37 -8.11 9.28
C ALA A 51 -4.26 -9.36 9.27
N SER A 52 -5.53 -9.26 8.88
CA SER A 52 -6.42 -10.42 8.70
C SER A 52 -6.09 -11.26 7.45
N GLY A 53 -5.10 -10.84 6.65
CA GLY A 53 -4.68 -11.52 5.43
C GLY A 53 -5.34 -10.98 4.16
N ARG A 54 -6.36 -10.11 4.28
CA ARG A 54 -7.15 -9.62 3.16
C ARG A 54 -7.67 -8.20 3.39
N ALA A 55 -7.17 -7.26 2.61
CA ALA A 55 -7.68 -5.90 2.54
C ALA A 55 -8.68 -5.76 1.38
N CYS A 56 -9.85 -5.19 1.64
CA CYS A 56 -10.86 -4.93 0.62
C CYS A 56 -11.27 -3.47 0.64
N ARG A 57 -11.54 -2.91 -0.54
CA ARG A 57 -12.10 -1.56 -0.62
C ARG A 57 -13.57 -1.62 -0.23
N PRO A 58 -14.00 -0.83 0.77
CA PRO A 58 -15.40 -0.79 1.19
C PRO A 58 -16.35 -0.51 0.01
N GLY A 59 -17.46 -1.25 -0.05
CA GLY A 59 -18.48 -1.08 -1.10
C GLY A 59 -18.07 -1.56 -2.50
N THR A 60 -16.96 -2.29 -2.64
CA THR A 60 -16.50 -2.83 -3.93
C THR A 60 -16.03 -4.28 -3.81
N SER A 61 -15.86 -4.96 -4.96
CA SER A 61 -15.26 -6.30 -5.04
C SER A 61 -13.74 -6.29 -5.06
N THR A 62 -13.10 -5.11 -5.02
CA THR A 62 -11.64 -5.00 -5.07
C THR A 62 -11.03 -5.41 -3.74
N CYS A 63 -10.30 -6.53 -3.75
CA CYS A 63 -9.56 -7.03 -2.59
C CYS A 63 -8.13 -7.39 -2.98
N ARG A 64 -7.22 -7.23 -2.02
CA ARG A 64 -5.83 -7.67 -2.08
C ARG A 64 -5.48 -8.51 -0.88
N THR A 65 -4.48 -9.37 -1.01
CA THR A 65 -4.07 -10.33 0.02
C THR A 65 -2.61 -10.20 0.36
N LEU A 66 -2.23 -10.63 1.56
CA LEU A 66 -0.81 -10.70 1.94
C LEU A 66 -0.03 -11.68 1.04
N ALA A 67 -0.69 -12.68 0.45
CA ALA A 67 -0.05 -13.59 -0.50
C ALA A 67 0.41 -12.87 -1.78
N GLU A 68 -0.31 -11.84 -2.23
CA GLU A 68 0.14 -10.99 -3.34
C GLU A 68 1.39 -10.19 -2.95
N LEU A 69 1.53 -9.74 -1.69
CA LEU A 69 2.77 -9.11 -1.20
C LEU A 69 3.94 -10.10 -1.26
N ALA A 70 3.74 -11.34 -0.80
CA ALA A 70 4.78 -12.36 -0.79
C ALA A 70 5.21 -12.74 -2.21
N ALA A 71 4.26 -12.84 -3.14
CA ALA A 71 4.52 -13.14 -4.56
C ALA A 71 5.34 -12.05 -5.25
N ALA A 72 5.16 -10.77 -4.87
CA ALA A 72 5.95 -9.65 -5.40
C ALA A 72 7.44 -9.75 -5.04
N ARG A 73 7.79 -10.50 -3.98
CA ARG A 73 9.15 -10.68 -3.46
C ARG A 73 9.91 -9.35 -3.39
N PRO A 74 9.40 -8.31 -2.70
CA PRO A 74 10.04 -7.00 -2.70
C PRO A 74 11.43 -7.03 -2.05
N ASP A 75 12.32 -6.16 -2.52
CA ASP A 75 13.55 -5.83 -1.79
C ASP A 75 13.28 -4.78 -0.71
N ILE A 76 12.26 -3.94 -0.94
CA ILE A 76 11.80 -2.88 -0.03
C ILE A 76 10.28 -2.88 -0.04
N ALA A 77 9.67 -2.92 1.15
CA ALA A 77 8.25 -2.70 1.34
C ALA A 77 8.03 -1.35 2.02
N ILE A 78 7.17 -0.51 1.46
CA ILE A 78 6.72 0.75 2.04
C ILE A 78 5.25 0.58 2.40
N ILE A 79 4.96 0.69 3.69
CA ILE A 79 3.63 0.48 4.27
C ILE A 79 3.15 1.82 4.84
N SER A 80 2.00 2.30 4.36
CA SER A 80 1.37 3.54 4.82
C SER A 80 -0.09 3.28 5.19
N LEU A 81 -0.33 3.06 6.49
CA LEU A 81 -1.63 2.74 7.08
C LEU A 81 -1.81 3.53 8.37
N GLY A 82 -3.04 3.58 8.90
CA GLY A 82 -3.35 4.19 10.19
C GLY A 82 -4.50 5.19 10.15
N THR A 83 -4.75 5.85 9.02
CA THR A 83 -5.83 6.84 8.91
C THR A 83 -7.20 6.20 9.12
N ASN A 84 -7.48 5.08 8.44
CA ASN A 84 -8.74 4.35 8.63
C ASN A 84 -8.78 3.61 9.98
N ASP A 85 -7.64 3.22 10.53
CA ASP A 85 -7.60 2.62 11.87
C ASP A 85 -8.05 3.65 12.93
N ALA A 86 -7.52 4.88 12.87
CA ALA A 86 -7.92 5.97 13.75
C ALA A 86 -9.38 6.39 13.54
N ALA A 87 -9.82 6.55 12.28
CA ALA A 87 -11.20 6.96 11.99
C ALA A 87 -12.25 5.94 12.46
N ASN A 88 -11.89 4.65 12.52
CA ASN A 88 -12.76 3.59 13.02
C ASN A 88 -12.54 3.29 14.50
N ALA A 89 -11.53 3.89 15.16
CA ALA A 89 -11.30 3.69 16.59
C ALA A 89 -12.44 4.25 17.44
N ASP A 90 -13.06 5.35 16.99
CA ASP A 90 -14.22 5.97 17.66
C ASP A 90 -15.55 5.23 17.37
N ALA A 91 -15.61 4.37 16.35
CA ALA A 91 -16.80 3.59 16.01
C ALA A 91 -16.92 2.28 16.83
N GLU A 92 -15.87 1.90 17.55
CA GLU A 92 -15.82 0.74 18.46
C GLU A 92 -15.78 1.14 19.95
N GLY A 93 -16.08 2.42 20.27
CA GLY A 93 -16.20 2.96 21.64
C GLY A 93 -17.60 2.87 22.24
#